data_AF-A0A4Q1FSB7-F1
#
_entry.id   AF-A0A4Q1FSB7-F1
#
_cell.length_a   1.000
_cell.length_b   1.000
_cell.length_c   1.000
_cell.angle_alpha   90.00
_cell.angle_beta   90.00
_cell.angle_gamma   90.00
#
_symmetry.space_group_name_H-M   'P 1'
#
loop_
_entity.id
_entity.type
_entity.pdbx_description
1 polymer ?
#
loop_
_entity_poly.entity_id
_entity_poly.type
_entity_poly.pdbx_seq_one_letter_code
_entity_poly.pdbx_strand_id
1 'polypeptide(L)'
;MRSYPLLIIVLLIGFAVMSFNPVYKGKESENTFINKGLSDFKGKLEQLKSDVRKFSEDQISIEELQTSLRNTRNSFKEIEFYIAYHYPEFTKTHLNAAPLFHIEAAGTSAYTLPPEGLQVLDELIFSEEVKDEKEKIKTITDFLYNSYSGFYLSAMKNGMSKGNNKTLPLRIELIRIYSLGVTGFDTPGSLNISEEASHAFSGMQKYINDDPYFKNYNTQKANHTITEAVSYLSKNKSFEIFDRIEFYKKYIQPLYEELGKWDGRPDDLKEFSGWNVSNKNLFSSDFLDPYFYTLLKSSEDNPDLRNLGKSIFYDQNLSGNGKMSCATCHLQENAFTDLKAKSPSNVEGKTVLRNSPTLYNAVFAKRFFYDLRAFYLEQQAEHVIYNEDEFNTSYESIIQKLKTKPEYKKAFRTAFKDGKISKENFSKALSSYVASLYSFDSDFDRFMRNEKDVSEDVKKGFNLFMGKANCATCHFAPHFSGLVPPFFNENESEVLGVTTKPIKQLPVELDQDLGRGNSPVKKEKSWIYDYSFKTVTVRNIALTKPYFHNGAFNTLEEVLDFYNEGGGEGLGLKMKNQTLAPDKLNLTQTEMNQIIAFLNALTDVSKAK
;
A
#
# COMPACT_ATOMS: atom_id res chain seq x y z
N MET A 1 -2.72 41.52 -67.71
CA MET A 1 -3.65 40.64 -66.98
C MET A 1 -3.62 39.25 -67.61
N ARG A 2 -2.96 38.28 -66.98
CA ARG A 2 -3.18 36.85 -67.27
C ARG A 2 -3.67 36.21 -65.98
N SER A 3 -4.98 36.18 -65.85
CA SER A 3 -5.67 35.51 -64.75
C SER A 3 -5.39 34.01 -64.88
N TYR A 4 -4.94 33.37 -63.80
CA TYR A 4 -4.76 31.92 -63.72
C TYR A 4 -5.97 31.29 -63.01
N PRO A 5 -7.11 31.10 -63.71
CA PRO A 5 -8.32 30.55 -63.07
C PRO A 5 -8.08 29.13 -62.53
N LEU A 6 -7.18 28.36 -63.17
CA LEU A 6 -6.86 27.01 -62.75
C LEU A 6 -6.15 26.96 -61.39
N LEU A 7 -5.26 27.94 -61.11
CA LEU A 7 -4.51 27.98 -59.86
C LEU A 7 -5.42 28.37 -58.68
N ILE A 8 -6.39 29.26 -58.93
CA ILE A 8 -7.39 29.66 -57.94
C ILE A 8 -8.35 28.50 -57.65
N ILE A 9 -8.77 27.74 -58.66
CA ILE A 9 -9.63 26.56 -58.47
C ILE A 9 -8.88 25.47 -57.69
N VAL A 10 -7.61 25.21 -57.99
CA VAL A 10 -6.79 24.23 -57.26
C VAL A 10 -6.56 24.67 -55.81
N LEU A 11 -6.33 25.97 -55.56
CA LEU A 11 -6.21 26.51 -54.20
C LEU A 11 -7.55 26.43 -53.44
N LEU A 12 -8.69 26.73 -54.08
CA LEU A 12 -10.00 26.65 -53.45
C LEU A 12 -10.43 25.20 -53.16
N ILE A 13 -10.10 24.25 -54.04
CA ILE A 13 -10.32 22.81 -53.79
C ILE A 13 -9.37 22.32 -52.69
N GLY A 14 -8.11 22.77 -52.67
CA GLY A 14 -7.15 22.48 -51.59
C GLY A 14 -7.64 23.00 -50.23
N PHE A 15 -8.17 24.22 -50.18
CA PHE A 15 -8.79 24.77 -48.97
C PHE A 15 -10.10 24.06 -48.60
N ALA A 16 -10.92 23.64 -49.56
CA ALA A 16 -12.13 22.88 -49.28
C ALA A 16 -11.80 21.48 -48.70
N VAL A 17 -10.80 20.79 -49.25
CA VAL A 17 -10.34 19.48 -48.75
C VAL A 17 -9.64 19.60 -47.40
N MET A 18 -8.91 20.69 -47.13
CA MET A 18 -8.35 20.97 -45.79
C MET A 18 -9.39 21.48 -44.78
N SER A 19 -10.54 21.98 -45.24
CA SER A 19 -11.68 22.39 -44.39
C SER A 19 -12.58 21.22 -44.03
N PHE A 20 -12.46 20.09 -44.71
CA PHE A 20 -12.91 18.80 -44.20
C PHE A 20 -11.87 18.24 -43.24
N ASN A 21 -11.76 18.87 -42.06
CA ASN A 21 -11.51 18.04 -40.89
C ASN A 21 -12.62 16.99 -40.93
N PRO A 22 -12.33 15.68 -40.93
CA PRO A 22 -13.38 14.74 -40.60
C PRO A 22 -13.92 15.25 -39.28
N VAL A 23 -15.18 15.69 -39.26
CA VAL A 23 -15.94 15.73 -38.03
C VAL A 23 -15.83 14.31 -37.57
N TYR A 24 -14.91 14.08 -36.64
CA TYR A 24 -14.74 12.81 -36.00
C TYR A 24 -16.08 12.63 -35.31
N LYS A 25 -17.00 11.92 -35.99
CA LYS A 25 -18.20 11.41 -35.37
C LYS A 25 -17.64 10.59 -34.24
N GLY A 26 -17.70 11.14 -33.02
CA GLY A 26 -17.25 10.45 -31.83
C GLY A 26 -17.75 9.02 -31.91
N LYS A 27 -16.94 8.05 -31.48
CA LYS A 27 -17.43 6.70 -31.29
C LYS A 27 -18.78 6.81 -30.61
N GLU A 28 -19.84 6.29 -31.23
CA GLU A 28 -21.14 6.18 -30.55
C GLU A 28 -20.82 5.60 -29.17
N SER A 29 -21.17 6.31 -28.10
CA SER A 29 -20.88 5.82 -26.76
C SER A 29 -21.63 4.50 -26.62
N GLU A 30 -20.91 3.38 -26.67
CA GLU A 30 -21.50 2.06 -26.46
C GLU A 30 -22.32 2.14 -25.16
N ASN A 31 -23.61 1.83 -25.20
CA ASN A 31 -24.46 1.88 -24.01
C ASN A 31 -24.12 0.68 -23.10
N THR A 32 -22.99 0.79 -22.40
CA THR A 32 -22.47 -0.22 -21.47
C THR A 32 -22.82 0.14 -20.04
N PHE A 33 -22.82 -0.86 -19.16
CA PHE A 33 -22.94 -0.67 -17.71
C PHE A 33 -21.95 0.39 -17.19
N ILE A 34 -20.70 0.39 -17.67
CA ILE A 34 -19.68 1.37 -17.25
C ILE A 34 -20.07 2.79 -17.65
N ASN A 35 -20.51 3.02 -18.89
CA ASN A 35 -20.89 4.36 -19.33
C ASN A 35 -22.11 4.90 -18.57
N LYS A 36 -23.06 4.03 -18.25
CA LYS A 36 -24.19 4.39 -17.39
C LYS A 36 -23.73 4.71 -15.97
N GLY A 37 -22.89 3.87 -15.36
CA GLY A 37 -22.37 4.09 -14.01
C GLY A 37 -21.55 5.39 -13.92
N LEU A 38 -20.76 5.71 -14.95
CA LEU A 38 -20.04 6.99 -15.03
C LEU A 38 -20.99 8.19 -14.99
N SER A 39 -22.11 8.10 -15.72
CA SER A 39 -23.16 9.12 -15.74
C SER A 39 -23.92 9.20 -14.41
N ASP A 40 -24.25 8.06 -13.81
CA ASP A 40 -24.96 7.99 -12.53
C ASP A 40 -24.11 8.62 -11.41
N PHE A 41 -22.81 8.28 -11.35
CA PHE A 41 -21.88 8.87 -10.39
C PHE A 41 -21.76 10.39 -10.59
N LYS A 42 -21.69 10.87 -11.84
CA LYS A 42 -21.70 12.31 -12.14
C LYS A 42 -22.95 12.99 -11.58
N GLY A 43 -24.12 12.40 -11.80
CA GLY A 43 -25.38 12.94 -11.31
C GLY A 43 -25.46 12.98 -9.78
N LYS A 44 -24.95 11.95 -9.09
CA LYS A 44 -24.85 11.97 -7.61
C LYS A 44 -23.89 13.04 -7.12
N LEU A 45 -22.78 13.24 -7.81
CA LEU A 45 -21.82 14.28 -7.48
C LEU A 45 -22.38 15.70 -7.67
N GLU A 46 -23.22 15.91 -8.69
CA GLU A 46 -23.97 17.17 -8.88
C GLU A 46 -24.95 17.42 -7.74
N GLN A 47 -25.64 16.36 -7.29
CA GLN A 47 -26.55 16.43 -6.17
C GLN A 47 -25.80 16.77 -4.87
N LEU A 48 -24.69 16.07 -4.57
CA LEU A 48 -23.86 16.36 -3.40
C LEU A 48 -23.36 17.80 -3.40
N LYS A 49 -22.87 18.30 -4.54
CA LYS A 49 -22.44 19.69 -4.70
C LYS A 49 -23.55 20.69 -4.40
N SER A 50 -24.78 20.40 -4.84
CA SER A 50 -25.96 21.22 -4.54
C SER A 50 -26.29 21.19 -3.05
N ASP A 51 -26.29 20.01 -2.44
CA ASP A 51 -26.63 19.81 -1.04
C ASP A 51 -25.59 20.43 -0.10
N VAL A 52 -24.30 20.35 -0.43
CA VAL A 52 -23.22 21.04 0.31
C VAL A 52 -23.42 22.55 0.32
N ARG A 53 -23.88 23.15 -0.80
CA ARG A 53 -24.19 24.60 -0.84
C ARG A 53 -25.39 24.93 0.04
N LYS A 54 -26.46 24.13 -0.04
CA LYS A 54 -27.62 24.30 0.85
C LYS A 54 -27.24 24.14 2.32
N PHE A 55 -26.36 23.19 2.65
CA PHE A 55 -25.86 22.99 4.00
C PHE A 55 -25.04 24.19 4.48
N SER A 56 -24.21 24.78 3.60
CA SER A 56 -23.46 26.00 3.93
C SER A 56 -24.39 27.18 4.25
N GLU A 57 -25.60 27.19 3.69
CA GLU A 57 -26.66 28.18 3.91
C GLU A 57 -27.69 27.76 4.98
N ASP A 58 -27.42 26.70 5.76
CA ASP A 58 -28.30 26.16 6.81
C ASP A 58 -29.71 25.74 6.31
N GLN A 59 -29.82 25.36 5.03
CA GLN A 59 -31.08 24.95 4.40
C GLN A 59 -31.37 23.45 4.48
N ILE A 60 -30.37 22.62 4.76
CA ILE A 60 -30.52 21.18 4.99
C ILE A 60 -29.79 20.77 6.27
N SER A 61 -30.23 19.65 6.83
CA SER A 61 -29.64 19.02 8.01
C SER A 61 -28.31 18.31 7.71
N ILE A 62 -27.58 17.96 8.77
CA ILE A 62 -26.36 17.14 8.67
C ILE A 62 -26.72 15.74 8.14
N GLU A 63 -27.83 15.17 8.59
CA GLU A 63 -28.31 13.85 8.19
C GLU A 63 -28.64 13.79 6.68
N GLU A 64 -29.22 14.85 6.14
CA GLU A 64 -29.46 14.99 4.70
C GLU A 64 -28.15 15.08 3.91
N LEU A 65 -27.16 15.84 4.41
CA LEU A 65 -25.84 15.94 3.79
C LEU A 65 -25.09 14.59 3.83
N GLN A 66 -25.09 13.91 4.98
CA GLN A 66 -24.52 12.57 5.16
C GLN A 66 -25.16 11.56 4.20
N THR A 67 -26.48 11.63 4.03
CA THR A 67 -27.21 10.80 3.06
C THR A 67 -26.79 11.10 1.62
N SER A 68 -26.61 12.37 1.28
CA SER A 68 -26.13 12.80 -0.04
C SER A 68 -24.73 12.27 -0.34
N LEU A 69 -23.82 12.34 0.64
CA LEU A 69 -22.47 11.78 0.52
C LEU A 69 -22.50 10.26 0.37
N ARG A 70 -23.23 9.54 1.23
CA ARG A 70 -23.39 8.08 1.16
C ARG A 70 -23.88 7.64 -0.22
N ASN A 71 -24.91 8.28 -0.75
CA ASN A 71 -25.42 7.98 -2.10
C ASN A 71 -24.37 8.21 -3.20
N THR A 72 -23.55 9.24 -3.06
CA THR A 72 -22.47 9.55 -3.99
C THR A 72 -21.36 8.51 -3.94
N ARG A 73 -20.92 8.14 -2.73
CA ARG A 73 -19.90 7.11 -2.52
C ARG A 73 -20.37 5.74 -3.00
N ASN A 74 -21.61 5.33 -2.67
CA ASN A 74 -22.21 4.09 -3.16
C ASN A 74 -22.23 4.03 -4.70
N SER A 75 -22.57 5.14 -5.38
CA SER A 75 -22.56 5.19 -6.84
C SER A 75 -21.15 5.08 -7.42
N PHE A 76 -20.13 5.62 -6.75
CA PHE A 76 -18.73 5.43 -7.13
C PHE A 76 -18.30 3.97 -6.95
N LYS A 77 -18.64 3.34 -5.82
CA LYS A 77 -18.30 1.94 -5.53
C LYS A 77 -18.81 0.97 -6.59
N GLU A 78 -19.97 1.23 -7.21
CA GLU A 78 -20.48 0.38 -8.32
C GLU A 78 -19.57 0.35 -9.57
N ILE A 79 -18.68 1.33 -9.74
CA ILE A 79 -17.76 1.41 -10.88
C ILE A 79 -16.29 1.51 -10.47
N GLU A 80 -16.00 1.46 -9.17
CA GLU A 80 -14.65 1.65 -8.61
C GLU A 80 -13.66 0.65 -9.20
N PHE A 81 -14.02 -0.63 -9.26
CA PHE A 81 -13.17 -1.69 -9.82
C PHE A 81 -12.62 -1.34 -11.22
N TYR A 82 -13.40 -0.63 -12.03
CA TYR A 82 -13.04 -0.28 -13.40
C TYR A 82 -12.18 0.99 -13.43
N ILE A 83 -12.60 2.05 -12.71
CA ILE A 83 -11.86 3.32 -12.69
C ILE A 83 -10.54 3.16 -11.95
N ALA A 84 -10.54 2.53 -10.77
CA ALA A 84 -9.35 2.31 -9.96
C ALA A 84 -8.31 1.42 -10.64
N TYR A 85 -8.75 0.47 -11.47
CA TYR A 85 -7.83 -0.37 -12.24
C TYR A 85 -7.22 0.37 -13.44
N HIS A 86 -8.04 1.07 -14.24
CA HIS A 86 -7.56 1.70 -15.47
C HIS A 86 -6.96 3.09 -15.26
N TYR A 87 -7.33 3.77 -14.18
CA TYR A 87 -6.91 5.12 -13.82
C TYR A 87 -6.55 5.20 -12.32
N PRO A 88 -5.55 4.41 -11.87
CA PRO A 88 -5.21 4.29 -10.45
C PRO A 88 -4.78 5.63 -9.84
N GLU A 89 -3.90 6.38 -10.53
CA GLU A 89 -3.44 7.68 -10.04
C GLU A 89 -4.60 8.67 -9.90
N PHE A 90 -5.47 8.76 -10.91
CA PHE A 90 -6.65 9.64 -10.85
C PHE A 90 -7.56 9.27 -9.67
N THR A 91 -7.78 7.97 -9.44
CA THR A 91 -8.60 7.50 -8.32
C THR A 91 -7.96 7.87 -6.98
N LYS A 92 -6.66 7.60 -6.84
CA LYS A 92 -5.88 7.83 -5.62
C LYS A 92 -5.72 9.30 -5.27
N THR A 93 -5.66 10.19 -6.26
CA THR A 93 -5.35 11.62 -6.02
C THR A 93 -6.56 12.55 -6.15
N HIS A 94 -7.60 12.17 -6.90
CA HIS A 94 -8.73 13.07 -7.19
C HIS A 94 -10.09 12.54 -6.74
N LEU A 95 -10.29 11.22 -6.64
CA LEU A 95 -11.60 10.65 -6.32
C LEU A 95 -11.73 10.20 -4.87
N ASN A 96 -10.81 9.36 -4.40
CA ASN A 96 -10.86 8.77 -3.06
C ASN A 96 -9.45 8.79 -2.44
N ALA A 97 -8.86 9.98 -2.37
CA ALA A 97 -7.54 10.17 -1.77
C ALA A 97 -7.64 10.13 -0.25
N ALA A 98 -6.60 9.57 0.38
CA ALA A 98 -6.49 9.56 1.84
C ALA A 98 -6.55 11.00 2.41
N PRO A 99 -7.07 11.18 3.63
CA PRO A 99 -7.18 12.48 4.30
C PRO A 99 -5.85 13.02 4.83
N LEU A 100 -4.80 12.83 4.05
CA LEU A 100 -3.44 13.25 4.36
C LEU A 100 -2.93 14.21 3.29
N PHE A 101 -2.12 15.17 3.72
CA PHE A 101 -1.32 15.96 2.78
C PHE A 101 -0.38 15.05 2.00
N HIS A 102 -0.18 15.37 0.73
CA HIS A 102 0.75 14.63 -0.12
C HIS A 102 1.60 15.58 -0.95
N ILE A 103 2.67 15.04 -1.55
CA ILE A 103 3.56 15.82 -2.40
C ILE A 103 3.25 15.51 -3.86
N GLU A 104 3.11 16.56 -4.67
CA GLU A 104 3.20 16.47 -6.13
C GLU A 104 4.55 17.03 -6.60
N ALA A 105 5.30 16.22 -7.33
CA ALA A 105 6.57 16.63 -7.92
C ALA A 105 6.33 17.29 -9.28
N ALA A 106 6.61 18.59 -9.40
CA ALA A 106 6.64 19.28 -10.69
C ALA A 106 8.08 19.70 -11.04
N GLY A 107 8.71 18.94 -11.93
CA GLY A 107 10.10 19.15 -12.35
C GLY A 107 11.10 18.92 -11.22
N THR A 108 11.77 19.99 -10.78
CA THR A 108 12.74 19.98 -9.67
C THR A 108 12.15 20.41 -8.33
N SER A 109 10.90 20.87 -8.32
CA SER A 109 10.20 21.34 -7.12
C SER A 109 9.13 20.34 -6.69
N ALA A 110 8.80 20.38 -5.41
CA ALA A 110 7.74 19.58 -4.79
C ALA A 110 6.76 20.54 -4.13
N TYR A 111 5.46 20.32 -4.39
CA TYR A 111 4.38 21.09 -3.79
C TYR A 111 3.62 20.18 -2.83
N THR A 112 3.29 20.73 -1.66
CA THR A 112 2.43 20.04 -0.70
C THR A 112 0.98 20.37 -1.07
N LEU A 113 0.21 19.35 -1.39
CA LEU A 113 -1.21 19.45 -1.74
C LEU A 113 -2.07 19.08 -0.52
N PRO A 114 -3.18 19.80 -0.30
CA PRO A 114 -4.13 19.48 0.76
C PRO A 114 -4.82 18.12 0.49
N PRO A 115 -5.38 17.50 1.53
CA PRO A 115 -6.22 16.31 1.37
C PRO A 115 -7.52 16.66 0.63
N GLU A 116 -7.88 15.86 -0.37
CA GLU A 116 -9.05 16.07 -1.24
C GLU A 116 -9.76 14.74 -1.57
N GLY A 117 -11.00 14.80 -2.06
CA GLY A 117 -11.76 13.63 -2.52
C GLY A 117 -12.76 13.05 -1.50
N LEU A 118 -13.36 11.92 -1.85
CA LEU A 118 -14.50 11.31 -1.15
C LEU A 118 -14.17 10.86 0.28
N GLN A 119 -12.96 10.35 0.54
CA GLN A 119 -12.56 9.88 1.88
C GLN A 119 -12.40 11.06 2.85
N VAL A 120 -11.89 12.20 2.35
CA VAL A 120 -11.78 13.45 3.13
C VAL A 120 -13.15 14.03 3.42
N LEU A 121 -14.06 14.00 2.44
CA LEU A 121 -15.45 14.39 2.66
C LEU A 121 -16.15 13.48 3.67
N ASP A 122 -15.85 12.18 3.68
CA ASP A 122 -16.40 11.23 4.64
C ASP A 122 -15.98 11.59 6.06
N GLU A 123 -14.69 11.86 6.29
CA GLU A 123 -14.19 12.28 7.60
C GLU A 123 -14.82 13.61 8.05
N LEU A 124 -14.82 14.64 7.18
CA LEU A 124 -15.32 15.97 7.54
C LEU A 124 -16.84 16.03 7.75
N ILE A 125 -17.63 15.28 6.98
CA ILE A 125 -19.09 15.32 7.05
C ILE A 125 -19.63 14.49 8.24
N PHE A 126 -18.86 13.51 8.69
CA PHE A 126 -19.22 12.66 9.84
C PHE A 126 -18.53 13.07 11.15
N SER A 127 -17.67 14.11 11.14
CA SER A 127 -17.05 14.64 12.35
C SER A 127 -18.01 15.50 13.18
N GLU A 128 -17.67 15.71 14.46
CA GLU A 128 -18.39 16.63 15.35
C GLU A 128 -18.22 18.11 14.92
N GLU A 129 -17.17 18.41 14.15
CA GLU A 129 -16.78 19.75 13.69
C GLU A 129 -17.38 20.13 12.31
N VAL A 130 -18.28 19.29 11.75
CA VAL A 130 -18.86 19.50 10.40
C VAL A 130 -19.45 20.90 10.16
N LYS A 131 -19.97 21.55 11.21
CA LYS A 131 -20.54 22.91 11.12
C LYS A 131 -19.48 24.00 10.96
N ASP A 132 -18.29 23.78 11.52
CA ASP A 132 -17.17 24.71 11.46
C ASP A 132 -16.39 24.56 10.15
N GLU A 133 -16.50 23.39 9.50
CA GLU A 133 -15.77 23.03 8.27
C GLU A 133 -16.56 23.24 6.96
N LYS A 134 -17.67 23.99 7.00
CA LYS A 134 -18.57 24.22 5.84
C LYS A 134 -17.85 24.66 4.56
N GLU A 135 -16.97 25.67 4.64
CA GLU A 135 -16.26 26.18 3.45
C GLU A 135 -15.19 25.20 2.94
N LYS A 136 -14.58 24.40 3.82
CA LYS A 136 -13.64 23.35 3.43
C LYS A 136 -14.37 22.22 2.70
N ILE A 137 -15.49 21.75 3.24
CA ILE A 137 -16.37 20.74 2.61
C ILE A 137 -16.80 21.19 1.21
N LYS A 138 -17.21 22.46 1.07
CA LYS A 138 -17.56 23.07 -0.22
C LYS A 138 -16.41 23.11 -1.20
N THR A 139 -15.22 23.53 -0.76
CA THR A 139 -14.01 23.59 -1.59
C THR A 139 -13.63 22.21 -2.13
N ILE A 140 -13.58 21.20 -1.26
CA ILE A 140 -13.24 19.82 -1.64
C ILE A 140 -14.30 19.24 -2.58
N THR A 141 -15.58 19.51 -2.33
CA THR A 141 -16.68 19.04 -3.18
C THR A 141 -16.64 19.68 -4.57
N ASP A 142 -16.34 20.99 -4.66
CA ASP A 142 -16.17 21.69 -5.94
C ASP A 142 -14.96 21.12 -6.71
N PHE A 143 -13.84 20.86 -6.05
CA PHE A 143 -12.66 20.22 -6.66
C PHE A 143 -13.02 18.84 -7.22
N LEU A 144 -13.57 17.96 -6.38
CA LEU A 144 -13.95 16.59 -6.75
C LEU A 144 -14.91 16.60 -7.95
N TYR A 145 -15.93 17.48 -7.91
CA TYR A 145 -16.88 17.64 -9.02
C TYR A 145 -16.20 18.06 -10.32
N ASN A 146 -15.32 19.05 -10.28
CA ASN A 146 -14.65 19.57 -11.47
C ASN A 146 -13.68 18.54 -12.05
N SER A 147 -12.89 17.89 -11.20
CA SER A 147 -11.95 16.83 -11.56
C SER A 147 -12.67 15.65 -12.23
N TYR A 148 -13.76 15.17 -11.61
CA TYR A 148 -14.55 14.08 -12.20
C TYR A 148 -15.31 14.51 -13.46
N SER A 149 -15.80 15.75 -13.54
CA SER A 149 -16.46 16.25 -14.76
C SER A 149 -15.51 16.31 -15.95
N GLY A 150 -14.26 16.73 -15.74
CA GLY A 150 -13.22 16.70 -16.78
C GLY A 150 -12.91 15.28 -17.25
N PHE A 151 -12.74 14.36 -16.29
CA PHE A 151 -12.55 12.94 -16.58
C PHE A 151 -13.73 12.35 -17.36
N TYR A 152 -14.97 12.58 -16.90
CA TYR A 152 -16.19 12.09 -17.53
C TYR A 152 -16.32 12.58 -18.98
N LEU A 153 -16.10 13.88 -19.23
CA LEU A 153 -16.15 14.42 -20.60
C LEU A 153 -15.10 13.78 -21.51
N SER A 154 -13.88 13.56 -20.99
CA SER A 154 -12.84 12.85 -21.72
C SER A 154 -13.22 11.41 -22.00
N ALA A 155 -13.74 10.68 -21.01
CA ALA A 155 -14.19 9.30 -21.14
C ALA A 155 -15.33 9.14 -22.16
N MET A 156 -16.31 10.04 -22.13
CA MET A 156 -17.43 10.03 -23.09
C MET A 156 -17.00 10.39 -24.51
N LYS A 157 -16.02 11.28 -24.66
CA LYS A 157 -15.51 11.72 -25.98
C LYS A 157 -14.55 10.70 -26.60
N ASN A 158 -13.61 10.20 -25.81
CA ASN A 158 -12.48 9.40 -26.27
C ASN A 158 -12.67 7.89 -26.05
N GLY A 159 -13.65 7.51 -25.24
CA GLY A 159 -13.83 6.15 -24.74
C GLY A 159 -12.94 5.87 -23.51
N MET A 160 -13.36 4.89 -22.72
CA MET A 160 -12.58 4.39 -21.58
C MET A 160 -11.50 3.40 -22.04
N SER A 161 -10.40 3.33 -21.29
CA SER A 161 -9.44 2.23 -21.42
C SER A 161 -10.15 0.92 -21.12
N LYS A 162 -10.01 -0.06 -22.02
CA LYS A 162 -10.63 -1.38 -21.89
C LYS A 162 -9.67 -2.45 -21.33
N GLY A 163 -8.36 -2.17 -21.32
CA GLY A 163 -7.29 -3.12 -20.99
C GLY A 163 -7.26 -4.36 -21.90
N ASN A 164 -6.30 -5.26 -21.66
CA ASN A 164 -6.25 -6.55 -22.35
C ASN A 164 -7.00 -7.65 -21.59
N ASN A 165 -7.13 -7.50 -20.27
CA ASN A 165 -7.76 -8.46 -19.38
C ASN A 165 -8.92 -7.82 -18.60
N LYS A 166 -10.13 -8.34 -18.79
CA LYS A 166 -11.36 -7.82 -18.15
C LYS A 166 -11.64 -8.43 -16.78
N THR A 167 -10.89 -9.45 -16.39
CA THR A 167 -11.03 -10.13 -15.10
C THR A 167 -10.11 -9.53 -14.03
N LEU A 168 -8.95 -8.99 -14.40
CA LEU A 168 -8.02 -8.35 -13.44
C LEU A 168 -8.65 -7.19 -12.64
N PRO A 169 -9.43 -6.28 -13.24
CA PRO A 169 -10.15 -5.25 -12.48
C PRO A 169 -10.99 -5.83 -11.33
N LEU A 170 -11.68 -6.94 -11.58
CA LEU A 170 -12.52 -7.61 -10.60
C LEU A 170 -11.70 -8.29 -9.50
N ARG A 171 -10.54 -8.88 -9.82
CA ARG A 171 -9.68 -9.51 -8.81
C ARG A 171 -8.97 -8.48 -7.93
N ILE A 172 -8.53 -7.37 -8.53
CA ILE A 172 -7.98 -6.22 -7.81
C ILE A 172 -9.02 -5.63 -6.86
N GLU A 173 -10.28 -5.54 -7.28
CA GLU A 173 -11.37 -5.07 -6.43
C GLU A 173 -11.57 -5.94 -5.19
N LEU A 174 -11.44 -7.27 -5.30
CA LEU A 174 -11.52 -8.14 -4.12
C LEU A 174 -10.38 -7.91 -3.13
N ILE A 175 -9.17 -7.63 -3.63
CA ILE A 175 -8.04 -7.23 -2.78
C ILE A 175 -8.39 -5.90 -2.10
N ARG A 176 -8.90 -4.91 -2.84
CA ARG A 176 -9.29 -3.58 -2.34
C ARG A 176 -10.38 -3.65 -1.28
N ILE A 177 -11.49 -4.35 -1.54
CA ILE A 177 -12.60 -4.56 -0.60
C ILE A 177 -12.07 -5.14 0.71
N TYR A 178 -11.19 -6.14 0.64
CA TYR A 178 -10.73 -6.84 1.84
C TYR A 178 -9.65 -6.08 2.62
N SER A 179 -8.72 -5.42 1.93
CA SER A 179 -7.56 -4.77 2.56
C SER A 179 -7.80 -3.30 2.92
N LEU A 180 -8.73 -2.62 2.25
CA LEU A 180 -9.05 -1.20 2.45
C LEU A 180 -10.53 -0.98 2.83
N GLY A 181 -11.45 -1.61 2.10
CA GLY A 181 -12.89 -1.39 2.30
C GLY A 181 -13.36 -1.79 3.70
N VAL A 182 -13.21 -3.07 4.07
CA VAL A 182 -13.68 -3.59 5.36
C VAL A 182 -12.79 -3.24 6.55
N THR A 183 -11.67 -2.56 6.33
CA THR A 183 -10.81 -2.05 7.41
C THR A 183 -11.19 -0.65 7.86
N GLY A 184 -12.14 -0.01 7.18
CA GLY A 184 -12.53 1.38 7.46
C GLY A 184 -11.61 2.40 6.81
N PHE A 185 -10.56 1.97 6.08
CA PHE A 185 -9.65 2.87 5.39
C PHE A 185 -10.40 3.80 4.44
N ASP A 186 -11.31 3.27 3.60
CA ASP A 186 -12.05 4.10 2.64
C ASP A 186 -13.10 5.03 3.28
N THR A 187 -13.55 4.74 4.51
CA THR A 187 -14.64 5.44 5.21
C THR A 187 -14.28 5.74 6.67
N PRO A 188 -13.22 6.53 6.92
CA PRO A 188 -12.70 6.74 8.28
C PRO A 188 -13.69 7.49 9.18
N GLY A 189 -14.62 8.27 8.63
CA GLY A 189 -15.64 8.99 9.40
C GLY A 189 -16.91 8.18 9.60
N SER A 190 -17.48 7.64 8.52
CA SER A 190 -18.77 6.94 8.59
C SER A 190 -18.69 5.47 8.99
N LEU A 191 -17.52 4.84 8.82
CA LEU A 191 -17.29 3.40 9.02
C LEU A 191 -18.31 2.51 8.30
N ASN A 192 -18.85 2.98 7.17
CA ASN A 192 -19.95 2.34 6.45
C ASN A 192 -19.50 1.18 5.54
N ILE A 193 -18.66 0.31 6.09
CA ILE A 193 -17.91 -0.70 5.33
C ILE A 193 -18.81 -1.67 4.56
N SER A 194 -19.92 -2.09 5.15
CA SER A 194 -20.74 -3.16 4.60
C SER A 194 -21.61 -2.70 3.43
N GLU A 195 -22.08 -1.45 3.48
CA GLU A 195 -22.86 -0.87 2.40
C GLU A 195 -22.00 -0.60 1.17
N GLU A 196 -20.82 0.00 1.35
CA GLU A 196 -19.88 0.25 0.26
C GLU A 196 -19.44 -1.05 -0.42
N ALA A 197 -19.05 -2.06 0.38
CA ALA A 197 -18.68 -3.37 -0.15
C ALA A 197 -19.86 -4.01 -0.91
N SER A 198 -21.10 -3.83 -0.47
CA SER A 198 -22.29 -4.35 -1.15
C SER A 198 -22.50 -3.69 -2.52
N HIS A 199 -22.26 -2.38 -2.63
CA HIS A 199 -22.33 -1.66 -3.90
C HIS A 199 -21.18 -2.04 -4.84
N ALA A 200 -19.97 -2.21 -4.32
CA ALA A 200 -18.85 -2.73 -5.11
C ALA A 200 -19.15 -4.10 -5.72
N PHE A 201 -19.62 -5.05 -4.90
CA PHE A 201 -20.07 -6.36 -5.37
C PHE A 201 -21.21 -6.29 -6.39
N SER A 202 -22.20 -5.42 -6.15
CA SER A 202 -23.31 -5.22 -7.08
C SER A 202 -22.83 -4.67 -8.42
N GLY A 203 -21.87 -3.74 -8.41
CA GLY A 203 -21.19 -3.22 -9.58
C GLY A 203 -20.47 -4.30 -10.38
N MET A 204 -19.66 -5.12 -9.70
CA MET A 204 -19.00 -6.28 -10.29
C MET A 204 -20.00 -7.25 -10.92
N GLN A 205 -21.10 -7.57 -10.23
CA GLN A 205 -22.12 -8.49 -10.73
C GLN A 205 -22.81 -7.95 -11.99
N LYS A 206 -23.19 -6.67 -11.98
CA LYS A 206 -23.78 -6.00 -13.15
C LYS A 206 -22.82 -6.02 -14.33
N TYR A 207 -21.53 -5.74 -14.10
CA TYR A 207 -20.50 -5.78 -15.15
C TYR A 207 -20.31 -7.18 -15.75
N ILE A 208 -20.23 -8.21 -14.90
CA ILE A 208 -20.12 -9.62 -15.34
C ILE A 208 -21.32 -10.02 -16.21
N ASN A 209 -22.52 -9.54 -15.88
CA ASN A 209 -23.75 -9.90 -16.60
C ASN A 209 -23.99 -9.07 -17.88
N ASP A 210 -23.53 -7.82 -17.91
CA ASP A 210 -23.70 -6.90 -19.04
C ASP A 210 -22.66 -7.11 -20.15
N ASP A 211 -21.38 -7.26 -19.79
CA ASP A 211 -20.29 -7.28 -20.77
C ASP A 211 -20.29 -8.60 -21.59
N PRO A 212 -20.40 -8.54 -22.93
CA PRO A 212 -20.43 -9.73 -23.79
C PRO A 212 -19.23 -10.67 -23.60
N TYR A 213 -18.11 -10.15 -23.10
CA TYR A 213 -16.91 -10.94 -22.82
C TYR A 213 -17.18 -12.12 -21.89
N PHE A 214 -17.96 -11.91 -20.82
CA PHE A 214 -18.19 -12.93 -19.80
C PHE A 214 -19.18 -14.02 -20.22
N LYS A 215 -19.89 -13.85 -21.34
CA LYS A 215 -20.77 -14.89 -21.91
C LYS A 215 -20.01 -16.16 -22.30
N ASN A 216 -18.69 -16.09 -22.43
CA ASN A 216 -17.82 -17.23 -22.73
C ASN A 216 -17.41 -18.03 -21.48
N TYR A 217 -17.83 -17.61 -20.28
CA TYR A 217 -17.47 -18.24 -19.01
C TYR A 217 -18.71 -18.71 -18.26
N ASN A 218 -18.55 -19.71 -17.38
CA ASN A 218 -19.61 -20.10 -16.45
C ASN A 218 -19.63 -19.12 -15.26
N THR A 219 -20.51 -18.12 -15.32
CA THR A 219 -20.61 -17.06 -14.31
C THR A 219 -21.48 -17.44 -13.11
N GLN A 220 -22.13 -18.62 -13.11
CA GLN A 220 -23.11 -19.01 -12.08
C GLN A 220 -22.51 -18.98 -10.67
N LYS A 221 -21.33 -19.58 -10.49
CA LYS A 221 -20.67 -19.64 -9.18
C LYS A 221 -20.27 -18.26 -8.67
N ALA A 222 -19.69 -17.42 -9.53
CA ALA A 222 -19.34 -16.05 -9.16
C ALA A 222 -20.59 -15.23 -8.79
N ASN A 223 -21.63 -15.27 -9.62
CA ASN A 223 -22.88 -14.56 -9.38
C ASN A 223 -23.55 -15.03 -8.07
N HIS A 224 -23.55 -16.33 -7.79
CA HIS A 224 -24.06 -16.88 -6.54
C HIS A 224 -23.26 -16.38 -5.34
N THR A 225 -21.92 -16.50 -5.39
CA THR A 225 -21.03 -16.05 -4.30
C THR A 225 -21.20 -14.55 -4.03
N ILE A 226 -21.31 -13.73 -5.08
CA ILE A 226 -21.56 -12.29 -4.95
C ILE A 226 -22.92 -12.03 -4.28
N THR A 227 -23.96 -12.76 -4.68
CA THR A 227 -25.30 -12.60 -4.08
C THR A 227 -25.30 -12.96 -2.59
N GLU A 228 -24.60 -14.03 -2.21
CA GLU A 228 -24.44 -14.42 -0.81
C GLU A 228 -23.61 -13.40 -0.02
N ALA A 229 -22.56 -12.83 -0.63
CA ALA A 229 -21.74 -11.79 -0.03
C ALA A 229 -22.59 -10.53 0.27
N VAL A 230 -23.38 -10.06 -0.70
CA VAL A 230 -24.31 -8.93 -0.51
C VAL A 230 -25.34 -9.24 0.60
N SER A 231 -25.86 -10.46 0.64
CA SER A 231 -26.77 -10.91 1.71
C SER A 231 -26.10 -10.87 3.09
N TYR A 232 -24.85 -11.33 3.19
CA TYR A 232 -24.07 -11.27 4.42
C TYR A 232 -23.83 -9.82 4.88
N LEU A 233 -23.39 -8.96 3.96
CA LEU A 233 -23.11 -7.54 4.24
C LEU A 233 -24.38 -6.77 4.66
N SER A 234 -25.54 -7.12 4.09
CA SER A 234 -26.82 -6.51 4.48
C SER A 234 -27.22 -6.81 5.94
N LYS A 235 -26.75 -7.92 6.49
CA LYS A 235 -27.04 -8.38 7.87
C LYS A 235 -25.98 -7.95 8.87
N ASN A 236 -24.73 -7.81 8.42
CA ASN A 236 -23.57 -7.51 9.27
C ASN A 236 -23.07 -6.10 8.98
N LYS A 237 -23.70 -5.09 9.59
CA LYS A 237 -23.41 -3.67 9.32
C LYS A 237 -22.47 -3.00 10.32
N SER A 238 -22.29 -3.58 11.50
CA SER A 238 -21.47 -2.96 12.56
C SER A 238 -20.00 -3.20 12.28
N PHE A 239 -19.23 -2.13 12.10
CA PHE A 239 -17.79 -2.15 11.88
C PHE A 239 -17.02 -2.92 12.98
N GLU A 240 -17.43 -2.70 14.23
CA GLU A 240 -16.80 -3.22 15.44
C GLU A 240 -16.87 -4.75 15.56
N ILE A 241 -18.03 -5.33 15.23
CA ILE A 241 -18.28 -6.77 15.38
C ILE A 241 -18.27 -7.52 14.04
N PHE A 242 -17.91 -6.85 12.95
CA PHE A 242 -17.86 -7.46 11.61
C PHE A 242 -16.81 -8.59 11.57
N ASP A 243 -17.24 -9.81 11.25
CA ASP A 243 -16.34 -10.97 11.16
C ASP A 243 -15.62 -11.00 9.80
N ARG A 244 -14.41 -10.44 9.79
CA ARG A 244 -13.56 -10.33 8.61
C ARG A 244 -12.95 -11.67 8.22
N ILE A 245 -12.87 -12.63 9.14
CA ILE A 245 -12.40 -13.99 8.86
C ILE A 245 -13.48 -14.73 8.08
N GLU A 246 -14.72 -14.74 8.58
CA GLU A 246 -15.84 -15.36 7.88
C GLU A 246 -16.03 -14.72 6.50
N PHE A 247 -16.03 -13.38 6.44
CA PHE A 247 -16.21 -12.65 5.20
C PHE A 247 -15.13 -13.01 4.15
N TYR A 248 -13.87 -13.10 4.57
CA TYR A 248 -12.78 -13.55 3.71
C TYR A 248 -12.97 -14.98 3.22
N LYS A 249 -13.14 -15.92 4.16
CA LYS A 249 -13.10 -17.36 3.86
C LYS A 249 -14.31 -17.82 3.07
N LYS A 250 -15.48 -17.20 3.27
CA LYS A 250 -16.73 -17.57 2.58
C LYS A 250 -16.96 -16.81 1.27
N TYR A 251 -16.51 -15.56 1.16
CA TYR A 251 -16.88 -14.71 0.02
C TYR A 251 -15.68 -14.22 -0.79
N ILE A 252 -14.71 -13.56 -0.16
CA ILE A 252 -13.56 -12.97 -0.88
C ILE A 252 -12.71 -14.05 -1.54
N GLN A 253 -12.22 -15.01 -0.76
CA GLN A 253 -11.28 -16.02 -1.25
C GLN A 253 -11.89 -16.95 -2.31
N PRO A 254 -13.11 -17.51 -2.13
CA PRO A 254 -13.73 -18.34 -3.16
C PRO A 254 -14.00 -17.60 -4.47
N LEU A 255 -14.40 -16.33 -4.39
CA LEU A 255 -14.62 -15.50 -5.58
C LEU A 255 -13.31 -15.10 -6.25
N TYR A 256 -12.27 -14.77 -5.47
CA TYR A 256 -10.93 -14.47 -5.99
C TYR A 256 -10.35 -15.63 -6.78
N GLU A 257 -10.46 -16.86 -6.25
CA GLU A 257 -10.03 -18.07 -6.95
C GLU A 257 -10.90 -18.34 -8.19
N GLU A 258 -12.21 -18.13 -8.11
CA GLU A 258 -13.12 -18.34 -9.24
C GLU A 258 -12.82 -17.41 -10.40
N LEU A 259 -12.69 -16.11 -10.12
CA LEU A 259 -12.29 -15.12 -11.12
C LEU A 259 -10.88 -15.42 -11.64
N GLY A 260 -9.95 -15.93 -10.83
CA GLY A 260 -8.61 -16.33 -11.28
C GLY A 260 -8.60 -17.43 -12.36
N LYS A 261 -9.71 -18.16 -12.55
CA LYS A 261 -9.87 -19.16 -13.64
C LYS A 261 -10.29 -18.52 -14.95
N TRP A 262 -10.71 -17.26 -14.94
CA TRP A 262 -11.20 -16.53 -16.09
C TRP A 262 -10.11 -15.61 -16.63
N ASP A 263 -9.99 -15.54 -17.95
CA ASP A 263 -8.95 -14.83 -18.70
C ASP A 263 -7.50 -15.15 -18.31
N GLY A 264 -6.78 -15.87 -19.18
CA GLY A 264 -5.34 -16.14 -19.04
C GLY A 264 -4.45 -15.20 -19.84
N ARG A 265 -4.98 -14.05 -20.30
CA ARG A 265 -4.20 -13.08 -21.10
C ARG A 265 -3.07 -12.44 -20.30
N PRO A 266 -2.00 -11.97 -21.00
CA PRO A 266 -0.78 -11.49 -20.36
C PRO A 266 -1.04 -10.44 -19.29
N ASP A 267 -0.20 -10.48 -18.27
CA ASP A 267 -0.23 -9.60 -17.11
C ASP A 267 0.14 -8.15 -17.51
N ASP A 268 -0.87 -7.29 -17.63
CA ASP A 268 -0.69 -5.85 -17.84
C ASP A 268 -0.10 -5.14 -16.59
N LEU A 269 -0.06 -5.81 -15.44
CA LEU A 269 0.36 -5.25 -14.15
C LEU A 269 1.80 -5.59 -13.76
N LYS A 270 2.46 -6.53 -14.42
CA LYS A 270 3.78 -7.04 -14.00
C LYS A 270 4.85 -5.96 -13.76
N GLU A 271 4.82 -4.88 -14.54
CA GLU A 271 5.77 -3.77 -14.43
C GLU A 271 5.34 -2.69 -13.42
N PHE A 272 4.08 -2.71 -12.98
CA PHE A 272 3.47 -1.68 -12.12
C PHE A 272 3.07 -2.18 -10.74
N SER A 273 2.85 -3.48 -10.57
CA SER A 273 2.28 -4.11 -9.37
C SER A 273 3.19 -5.22 -8.86
N GLY A 274 3.36 -5.28 -7.54
CA GLY A 274 4.05 -6.39 -6.90
C GLY A 274 3.16 -7.61 -6.66
N TRP A 275 1.85 -7.51 -6.95
CA TRP A 275 0.92 -8.63 -6.87
C TRP A 275 1.18 -9.67 -7.95
N ASN A 276 1.36 -10.93 -7.56
CA ASN A 276 1.45 -12.05 -8.48
C ASN A 276 0.06 -12.44 -8.99
N VAL A 277 -0.24 -12.08 -10.24
CA VAL A 277 -1.53 -12.38 -10.89
C VAL A 277 -1.84 -13.88 -10.95
N SER A 278 -0.82 -14.74 -11.03
CA SER A 278 -1.04 -16.20 -11.10
C SER A 278 -1.42 -16.84 -9.76
N ASN A 279 -1.32 -16.07 -8.67
CA ASN A 279 -1.62 -16.54 -7.34
C ASN A 279 -3.09 -16.96 -7.17
N LYS A 280 -3.33 -17.96 -6.30
CA LYS A 280 -4.67 -18.51 -6.04
C LYS A 280 -5.25 -18.15 -4.68
N ASN A 281 -4.45 -17.63 -3.74
CA ASN A 281 -4.89 -17.37 -2.37
C ASN A 281 -4.15 -16.17 -1.75
N LEU A 282 -4.90 -15.19 -1.23
CA LEU A 282 -4.31 -13.96 -0.69
C LEU A 282 -3.26 -14.23 0.41
N PHE A 283 -3.43 -15.26 1.23
CA PHE A 283 -2.52 -15.60 2.33
C PHE A 283 -1.48 -16.67 1.97
N SER A 284 -1.18 -16.86 0.69
CA SER A 284 -0.13 -17.78 0.25
C SER A 284 1.20 -17.08 -0.03
N SER A 285 2.30 -17.82 0.08
CA SER A 285 3.66 -17.25 0.02
C SER A 285 4.06 -16.67 -1.34
N ASP A 286 3.30 -16.96 -2.39
CA ASP A 286 3.47 -16.46 -3.74
C ASP A 286 2.48 -15.34 -4.08
N PHE A 287 1.76 -14.75 -3.11
CA PHE A 287 0.84 -13.64 -3.34
C PHE A 287 1.55 -12.40 -3.91
N LEU A 288 2.76 -12.09 -3.46
CA LEU A 288 3.62 -11.05 -4.02
C LEU A 288 4.80 -11.68 -4.76
N ASP A 289 5.20 -11.07 -5.88
CA ASP A 289 6.44 -11.42 -6.59
C ASP A 289 7.64 -10.73 -5.92
N PRO A 290 8.55 -11.47 -5.24
CA PRO A 290 9.71 -10.85 -4.60
C PRO A 290 10.65 -10.14 -5.60
N TYR A 291 10.67 -10.55 -6.87
CA TYR A 291 11.57 -9.97 -7.87
C TYR A 291 11.11 -8.59 -8.35
N PHE A 292 9.84 -8.21 -8.15
CA PHE A 292 9.33 -6.87 -8.45
C PHE A 292 10.04 -5.77 -7.63
N TYR A 293 10.55 -6.11 -6.45
CA TYR A 293 11.17 -5.18 -5.50
C TYR A 293 12.71 -5.17 -5.57
N THR A 294 13.29 -5.92 -6.49
CA THR A 294 14.75 -6.08 -6.62
C THR A 294 15.21 -5.76 -8.04
N LEU A 295 16.51 -5.47 -8.20
CA LEU A 295 17.10 -5.40 -9.55
C LEU A 295 17.41 -6.80 -10.12
N LEU A 296 17.34 -7.84 -9.29
CA LEU A 296 17.55 -9.23 -9.67
C LEU A 296 16.32 -9.78 -10.41
N LYS A 297 16.52 -10.41 -11.56
CA LYS A 297 15.44 -11.12 -12.27
C LYS A 297 15.33 -12.55 -11.78
N SER A 298 14.11 -13.10 -11.79
CA SER A 298 13.90 -14.51 -11.40
C SER A 298 14.72 -15.51 -12.20
N SER A 299 15.02 -15.20 -13.47
CA SER A 299 15.86 -16.03 -14.35
C SER A 299 17.35 -16.01 -13.99
N GLU A 300 17.79 -15.03 -13.19
CA GLU A 300 19.17 -14.90 -12.73
C GLU A 300 19.39 -15.60 -11.38
N ASP A 301 18.33 -15.76 -10.56
CA ASP A 301 18.44 -16.35 -9.24
C ASP A 301 18.63 -17.88 -9.28
N ASN A 302 19.52 -18.38 -8.43
CA ASN A 302 19.84 -19.80 -8.34
C ASN A 302 20.51 -20.13 -6.98
N PRO A 303 20.58 -21.42 -6.58
CA PRO A 303 21.16 -21.81 -5.29
C PRO A 303 22.62 -21.37 -5.08
N ASP A 304 23.45 -21.39 -6.12
CA ASP A 304 24.85 -20.99 -6.01
C ASP A 304 25.00 -19.48 -5.78
N LEU A 305 24.15 -18.68 -6.42
CA LEU A 305 24.06 -17.23 -6.19
C LEU A 305 23.64 -16.92 -4.76
N ARG A 306 22.62 -17.60 -4.23
CA ARG A 306 22.16 -17.45 -2.83
C ARG A 306 23.26 -17.83 -1.83
N ASN A 307 23.99 -18.91 -2.09
CA ASN A 307 25.10 -19.35 -1.24
C ASN A 307 26.28 -18.36 -1.24
N LEU A 308 26.58 -17.77 -2.40
CA LEU A 308 27.55 -16.69 -2.51
C LEU A 308 27.09 -15.45 -1.72
N GLY A 309 25.83 -15.06 -1.88
CA GLY A 309 25.21 -13.97 -1.12
C GLY A 309 25.27 -14.17 0.39
N LYS A 310 24.94 -15.38 0.85
CA LYS A 310 25.08 -15.77 2.25
C LYS A 310 26.52 -15.64 2.72
N SER A 311 27.49 -16.14 1.94
CA SER A 311 28.91 -16.03 2.30
C SER A 311 29.37 -14.58 2.41
N ILE A 312 28.87 -13.68 1.57
CA ILE A 312 29.13 -12.23 1.64
C ILE A 312 28.48 -11.62 2.89
N PHE A 313 27.23 -11.97 3.18
CA PHE A 313 26.45 -11.41 4.29
C PHE A 313 27.11 -11.62 5.66
N TYR A 314 27.79 -12.74 5.84
CA TYR A 314 28.47 -13.10 7.11
C TYR A 314 29.96 -12.70 7.16
N ASP A 315 30.57 -12.23 6.07
CA ASP A 315 32.02 -11.95 6.03
C ASP A 315 32.36 -10.58 6.65
N GLN A 316 32.95 -10.61 7.85
CA GLN A 316 33.38 -9.42 8.56
C GLN A 316 34.54 -8.69 7.88
N ASN A 317 35.34 -9.39 7.07
CA ASN A 317 36.50 -8.79 6.40
C ASN A 317 36.10 -7.72 5.39
N LEU A 318 34.82 -7.66 4.98
CA LEU A 318 34.34 -6.71 3.98
C LEU A 318 34.24 -5.28 4.53
N SER A 319 33.95 -5.12 5.82
CA SER A 319 33.99 -3.82 6.51
C SER A 319 35.40 -3.20 6.50
N GLY A 320 35.48 -1.87 6.64
CA GLY A 320 36.73 -1.12 6.62
C GLY A 320 37.72 -1.57 7.68
N ASN A 321 37.23 -1.82 8.91
CA ASN A 321 38.03 -2.30 10.04
C ASN A 321 38.11 -3.83 10.15
N GLY A 322 37.42 -4.57 9.30
CA GLY A 322 37.40 -6.04 9.29
C GLY A 322 36.67 -6.70 10.46
N LYS A 323 35.83 -5.95 11.21
CA LYS A 323 35.15 -6.42 12.43
C LYS A 323 33.62 -6.47 12.33
N MET A 324 33.04 -6.02 11.21
CA MET A 324 31.60 -5.94 11.02
C MET A 324 31.16 -6.63 9.72
N SER A 325 30.02 -7.33 9.79
CA SER A 325 29.29 -7.92 8.67
C SER A 325 27.81 -7.56 8.78
N CYS A 326 27.00 -7.87 7.77
CA CYS A 326 25.55 -7.65 7.84
C CYS A 326 24.95 -8.43 9.02
N ALA A 327 25.46 -9.64 9.26
CA ALA A 327 25.08 -10.49 10.37
C ALA A 327 25.47 -9.96 11.76
N THR A 328 26.28 -8.89 11.87
CA THR A 328 26.58 -8.26 13.16
C THR A 328 25.36 -7.57 13.75
N CYS A 329 24.49 -7.00 12.90
CA CYS A 329 23.26 -6.30 13.30
C CYS A 329 21.99 -7.07 12.93
N HIS A 330 22.09 -8.07 12.04
CA HIS A 330 20.98 -8.90 11.57
C HIS A 330 21.26 -10.38 11.86
N LEU A 331 21.16 -10.78 13.13
CA LEU A 331 21.47 -12.13 13.60
C LEU A 331 20.33 -13.11 13.28
N GLN A 332 20.62 -14.21 12.59
CA GLN A 332 19.61 -15.18 12.15
C GLN A 332 18.83 -15.79 13.32
N GLU A 333 19.50 -16.07 14.44
CA GLU A 333 18.90 -16.60 15.67
C GLU A 333 17.89 -15.66 16.32
N ASN A 334 17.97 -14.35 16.02
CA ASN A 334 17.10 -13.30 16.54
C ASN A 334 16.19 -12.73 15.46
N ALA A 335 15.71 -13.60 14.56
CA ALA A 335 14.90 -13.22 13.43
C ALA A 335 15.52 -12.09 12.57
N PHE A 336 16.83 -12.15 12.33
CA PHE A 336 17.61 -11.13 11.61
C PHE A 336 17.54 -9.72 12.22
N THR A 337 17.52 -9.65 13.56
CA THR A 337 17.72 -8.42 14.35
C THR A 337 18.90 -8.59 15.31
N ASP A 338 19.23 -7.59 16.11
CA ASP A 338 20.23 -7.68 17.18
C ASP A 338 19.67 -7.58 18.60
N LEU A 339 18.34 -7.47 18.74
CA LEU A 339 17.61 -7.29 19.99
C LEU A 339 18.10 -6.12 20.86
N LYS A 340 18.66 -5.07 20.23
CA LYS A 340 19.12 -3.85 20.90
C LYS A 340 18.23 -2.67 20.55
N ALA A 341 18.19 -1.68 21.45
CA ALA A 341 17.51 -0.42 21.16
C ALA A 341 18.10 0.25 19.91
N LYS A 342 19.44 0.26 19.80
CA LYS A 342 20.18 0.74 18.64
C LYS A 342 21.39 -0.15 18.40
N SER A 343 21.71 -0.42 17.14
CA SER A 343 22.79 -1.33 16.79
C SER A 343 24.17 -0.76 17.07
N PRO A 344 25.16 -1.61 17.40
CA PRO A 344 26.54 -1.18 17.60
C PRO A 344 27.10 -0.57 16.31
N SER A 345 27.79 0.56 16.45
CA SER A 345 28.56 1.15 15.36
C SER A 345 29.89 0.40 15.18
N ASN A 346 30.54 0.55 14.03
CA ASN A 346 31.93 0.16 13.84
C ASN A 346 32.93 1.02 14.65
N VAL A 347 32.47 2.17 15.19
CA VAL A 347 33.22 3.04 16.09
C VAL A 347 32.94 2.58 17.51
N GLU A 348 34.01 2.24 18.23
CA GLU A 348 33.94 1.75 19.60
C GLU A 348 33.19 2.74 20.52
N GLY A 349 32.26 2.21 21.31
CA GLY A 349 31.45 2.99 22.25
C GLY A 349 30.29 3.78 21.61
N LYS A 350 30.06 3.68 20.29
CA LYS A 350 28.95 4.33 19.60
C LYS A 350 27.89 3.32 19.12
N THR A 351 26.69 3.83 18.87
CA THR A 351 25.62 3.12 18.17
C THR A 351 25.25 3.86 16.90
N VAL A 352 24.62 3.16 15.96
CA VAL A 352 23.89 3.83 14.88
C VAL A 352 22.65 4.56 15.44
N LEU A 353 21.97 5.33 14.60
CA LEU A 353 20.85 6.18 15.02
C LEU A 353 19.61 5.39 15.46
N ARG A 354 19.32 4.25 14.82
CA ARG A 354 18.03 3.54 14.88
C ARG A 354 18.20 2.06 15.25
N ASN A 355 17.10 1.44 15.69
CA ASN A 355 16.96 0.00 15.83
C ASN A 355 17.18 -0.70 14.48
N SER A 356 17.70 -1.93 14.51
CA SER A 356 17.88 -2.77 13.31
C SER A 356 16.61 -3.56 13.03
N PRO A 357 15.91 -3.29 11.91
CA PRO A 357 14.69 -4.02 11.58
C PRO A 357 15.02 -5.46 11.14
N THR A 358 14.05 -6.36 11.29
CA THR A 358 14.18 -7.73 10.77
C THR A 358 14.39 -7.74 9.25
N LEU A 359 15.19 -8.69 8.76
CA LEU A 359 15.29 -8.98 7.33
C LEU A 359 14.26 -9.99 6.84
N TYR A 360 13.51 -10.64 7.74
CA TYR A 360 12.41 -11.50 7.31
C TYR A 360 11.36 -10.69 6.57
N ASN A 361 10.99 -11.14 5.36
CA ASN A 361 10.04 -10.48 4.47
C ASN A 361 10.45 -9.06 4.02
N ALA A 362 11.70 -8.63 4.29
CA ALA A 362 12.16 -7.27 3.98
C ALA A 362 12.23 -6.98 2.47
N VAL A 363 12.28 -8.02 1.64
CA VAL A 363 12.22 -7.89 0.17
C VAL A 363 10.91 -7.26 -0.30
N PHE A 364 9.80 -7.45 0.42
CA PHE A 364 8.49 -6.91 0.03
C PHE A 364 8.35 -5.45 0.46
N ALA A 365 9.11 -4.59 -0.21
CA ALA A 365 9.11 -3.15 0.00
C ALA A 365 9.55 -2.42 -1.27
N LYS A 366 8.80 -1.38 -1.66
CA LYS A 366 9.25 -0.45 -2.70
C LYS A 366 10.33 0.50 -2.21
N ARG A 367 10.39 0.75 -0.90
CA ARG A 367 11.36 1.65 -0.27
C ARG A 367 11.89 1.10 1.04
N PHE A 368 13.17 1.34 1.30
CA PHE A 368 13.94 0.76 2.38
C PHE A 368 14.41 1.84 3.38
N PHE A 369 14.83 1.38 4.57
CA PHE A 369 15.02 2.17 5.79
C PHE A 369 13.73 2.74 6.39
N TYR A 370 13.79 3.07 7.69
CA TYR A 370 12.69 3.74 8.40
C TYR A 370 12.32 5.12 7.80
N ASP A 371 13.23 5.80 7.11
CA ASP A 371 12.99 7.11 6.47
C ASP A 371 12.76 7.00 4.95
N LEU A 372 12.53 5.79 4.44
CA LEU A 372 12.26 5.50 3.03
C LEU A 372 13.35 6.02 2.05
N ARG A 373 14.57 6.34 2.50
CA ARG A 373 15.56 7.03 1.64
C ARG A 373 16.15 6.18 0.50
N ALA A 374 15.95 4.87 0.52
CA ALA A 374 16.44 3.96 -0.53
C ALA A 374 15.29 3.35 -1.33
N PHE A 375 15.43 3.28 -2.66
CA PHE A 375 14.39 2.90 -3.64
C PHE A 375 14.41 1.42 -4.03
N TYR A 376 15.45 0.68 -3.64
CA TYR A 376 15.60 -0.75 -3.89
C TYR A 376 16.65 -1.32 -2.93
N LEU A 377 16.66 -2.64 -2.79
CA LEU A 377 17.49 -3.36 -1.83
C LEU A 377 18.99 -3.11 -2.05
N GLU A 378 19.44 -3.04 -3.29
CA GLU A 378 20.85 -2.81 -3.64
C GLU A 378 21.33 -1.41 -3.23
N GLN A 379 20.45 -0.41 -3.29
CA GLN A 379 20.75 0.94 -2.81
C GLN A 379 20.80 0.98 -1.28
N GLN A 380 19.95 0.20 -0.60
CA GLN A 380 20.00 0.06 0.85
C GLN A 380 21.36 -0.51 1.28
N ALA A 381 21.83 -1.58 0.63
CA ALA A 381 23.14 -2.16 0.89
C ALA A 381 24.29 -1.17 0.58
N GLU A 382 24.18 -0.40 -0.50
CA GLU A 382 25.14 0.65 -0.84
C GLU A 382 25.25 1.71 0.27
N HIS A 383 24.13 2.17 0.82
CA HIS A 383 24.15 3.14 1.92
C HIS A 383 24.88 2.59 3.15
N VAL A 384 24.67 1.32 3.52
CA VAL A 384 25.35 0.67 4.65
C VAL A 384 26.86 0.54 4.40
N ILE A 385 27.25 0.15 3.17
CA ILE A 385 28.66 -0.02 2.76
C ILE A 385 29.46 1.27 2.98
N TYR A 386 28.90 2.41 2.58
CA TYR A 386 29.57 3.71 2.65
C TYR A 386 29.39 4.44 3.98
N ASN A 387 28.47 4.02 4.84
CA ASN A 387 28.22 4.71 6.11
C ASN A 387 29.41 4.55 7.06
N GLU A 388 29.93 5.69 7.54
CA GLU A 388 31.08 5.78 8.44
C GLU A 388 30.85 5.09 9.78
N ASP A 389 29.61 5.04 10.27
CA ASP A 389 29.24 4.37 11.52
C ASP A 389 28.95 2.87 11.33
N GLU A 390 28.88 2.37 10.09
CA GLU A 390 28.54 0.97 9.76
C GLU A 390 29.72 0.26 9.06
N PHE A 391 29.71 0.04 7.74
CA PHE A 391 30.81 -0.68 7.10
C PHE A 391 32.04 0.19 6.86
N ASN A 392 31.89 1.50 6.70
CA ASN A 392 32.95 2.47 6.43
C ASN A 392 33.98 1.96 5.40
N THR A 393 33.49 1.57 4.23
CA THR A 393 34.31 1.02 3.14
C THR A 393 33.75 1.45 1.78
N SER A 394 34.27 0.89 0.70
CA SER A 394 33.76 1.10 -0.65
C SER A 394 33.58 -0.21 -1.40
N TYR A 395 32.76 -0.20 -2.44
CA TYR A 395 32.66 -1.34 -3.36
C TYR A 395 34.03 -1.71 -3.94
N GLU A 396 34.88 -0.74 -4.29
CA GLU A 396 36.22 -1.03 -4.82
C GLU A 396 37.06 -1.85 -3.83
N SER A 397 37.09 -1.42 -2.56
CA SER A 397 37.82 -2.11 -1.49
C SER A 397 37.29 -3.53 -1.26
N ILE A 398 35.96 -3.68 -1.17
CA ILE A 398 35.30 -4.98 -1.05
C ILE A 398 35.69 -5.90 -2.21
N ILE A 399 35.59 -5.43 -3.45
CA ILE A 399 35.88 -6.22 -4.64
C ILE A 399 37.36 -6.61 -4.70
N GLN A 400 38.28 -5.72 -4.30
CA GLN A 400 39.70 -6.05 -4.18
C GLN A 400 39.92 -7.17 -3.15
N LYS A 401 39.32 -7.08 -1.96
CA LYS A 401 39.38 -8.13 -0.93
C LYS A 401 38.87 -9.47 -1.45
N LEU A 402 37.68 -9.50 -2.05
CA LEU A 402 37.09 -10.72 -2.63
C LEU A 402 37.97 -11.33 -3.72
N LYS A 403 38.62 -10.50 -4.56
CA LYS A 403 39.57 -10.96 -5.59
C LYS A 403 40.86 -11.56 -5.03
N THR A 404 41.21 -11.38 -3.76
CA THR A 404 42.38 -12.04 -3.16
C THR A 404 42.09 -13.46 -2.70
N LYS A 405 40.81 -13.81 -2.50
CA LYS A 405 40.36 -15.05 -1.86
C LYS A 405 40.00 -16.13 -2.89
N PRO A 406 40.68 -17.29 -2.93
CA PRO A 406 40.40 -18.38 -3.86
C PRO A 406 38.94 -18.89 -3.79
N GLU A 407 38.37 -18.94 -2.60
CA GLU A 407 37.00 -19.36 -2.32
C GLU A 407 35.97 -18.48 -3.03
N TYR A 408 36.13 -17.15 -2.99
CA TYR A 408 35.25 -16.23 -3.70
C TYR A 408 35.45 -16.30 -5.21
N LYS A 409 36.68 -16.41 -5.71
CA LYS A 409 36.92 -16.63 -7.16
C LYS A 409 36.16 -17.85 -7.68
N LYS A 410 36.17 -18.94 -6.92
CA LYS A 410 35.42 -20.15 -7.27
C LYS A 410 33.92 -19.90 -7.22
N ALA A 411 33.41 -19.35 -6.12
CA ALA A 411 31.98 -19.10 -5.93
C ALA A 411 31.38 -18.17 -7.00
N PHE A 412 32.08 -17.08 -7.38
CA PHE A 412 31.62 -16.18 -8.46
C PHE A 412 31.61 -16.87 -9.83
N ARG A 413 32.60 -17.72 -10.15
CA ARG A 413 32.61 -18.50 -11.40
C ARG A 413 31.48 -19.52 -11.48
N THR A 414 31.05 -20.04 -10.33
CA THR A 414 29.92 -20.96 -10.26
C THR A 414 28.58 -20.21 -10.38
N ALA A 415 28.42 -19.12 -9.65
CA ALA A 415 27.16 -18.37 -9.59
C ALA A 415 26.85 -17.54 -10.84
N PHE A 416 27.88 -17.09 -11.59
CA PHE A 416 27.71 -16.21 -12.75
C PHE A 416 28.39 -16.77 -14.00
N LYS A 417 27.69 -16.66 -15.15
CA LYS A 417 28.21 -17.10 -16.46
C LYS A 417 29.53 -16.41 -16.84
N ASP A 418 29.72 -15.15 -16.46
CA ASP A 418 30.94 -14.40 -16.74
C ASP A 418 32.03 -14.55 -15.65
N GLY A 419 31.67 -15.16 -14.51
CA GLY A 419 32.53 -15.36 -13.34
C GLY A 419 33.16 -14.10 -12.76
N LYS A 420 32.64 -12.90 -13.08
CA LYS A 420 33.27 -11.64 -12.68
C LYS A 420 32.96 -11.29 -11.24
N ILE A 421 33.99 -10.83 -10.51
CA ILE A 421 33.83 -10.18 -9.21
C ILE A 421 33.72 -8.68 -9.47
N SER A 422 32.49 -8.17 -9.54
CA SER A 422 32.12 -6.78 -9.85
C SER A 422 31.10 -6.24 -8.85
N LYS A 423 30.90 -4.91 -8.80
CA LYS A 423 29.82 -4.28 -8.00
C LYS A 423 28.46 -4.91 -8.30
N GLU A 424 28.13 -5.06 -9.58
CA GLU A 424 26.85 -5.64 -10.02
C GLU A 424 26.66 -7.08 -9.51
N ASN A 425 27.64 -7.97 -9.73
CA ASN A 425 27.54 -9.37 -9.31
C ASN A 425 27.55 -9.51 -7.78
N PHE A 426 28.29 -8.63 -7.08
CA PHE A 426 28.22 -8.55 -5.62
C PHE A 426 26.80 -8.20 -5.14
N SER A 427 26.21 -7.13 -5.69
CA SER A 427 24.87 -6.66 -5.31
C SER A 427 23.82 -7.71 -5.64
N LYS A 428 23.87 -8.35 -6.81
CA LYS A 428 22.96 -9.45 -7.18
C LYS A 428 23.06 -10.64 -6.23
N ALA A 429 24.27 -11.03 -5.82
CA ALA A 429 24.46 -12.13 -4.87
C ALA A 429 23.86 -11.78 -3.49
N LEU A 430 24.16 -10.60 -2.96
CA LEU A 430 23.61 -10.15 -1.68
C LEU A 430 22.07 -10.04 -1.73
N SER A 431 21.53 -9.43 -2.79
CA SER A 431 20.08 -9.33 -3.01
C SER A 431 19.44 -10.70 -3.11
N SER A 432 20.02 -11.65 -3.84
CA SER A 432 19.53 -13.03 -3.96
C SER A 432 19.40 -13.71 -2.58
N TYR A 433 20.39 -13.55 -1.70
CA TYR A 433 20.31 -14.09 -0.35
C TYR A 433 19.22 -13.40 0.49
N VAL A 434 19.23 -12.07 0.58
CA VAL A 434 18.26 -11.33 1.40
C VAL A 434 16.82 -11.50 0.87
N ALA A 435 16.64 -11.52 -0.45
CA ALA A 435 15.35 -11.79 -1.10
C ALA A 435 14.83 -13.21 -0.87
N SER A 436 15.68 -14.14 -0.43
CA SER A 436 15.25 -15.49 -0.04
C SER A 436 14.76 -15.59 1.40
N LEU A 437 14.99 -14.55 2.23
CA LEU A 437 14.61 -14.50 3.64
C LEU A 437 13.14 -14.11 3.81
N TYR A 438 12.21 -14.89 3.26
CA TYR A 438 10.78 -14.66 3.46
C TYR A 438 10.01 -15.94 3.75
N SER A 439 8.93 -15.82 4.52
CA SER A 439 8.10 -16.94 4.95
C SER A 439 6.65 -16.51 5.22
N PHE A 440 5.69 -17.33 4.78
CA PHE A 440 4.23 -17.11 4.91
C PHE A 440 3.52 -18.42 5.25
N ASP A 441 4.08 -19.15 6.22
CA ASP A 441 3.54 -20.39 6.76
C ASP A 441 3.33 -20.31 8.28
N SER A 442 3.04 -19.10 8.78
CA SER A 442 2.66 -18.92 10.18
C SER A 442 1.36 -19.67 10.49
N ASP A 443 1.06 -19.84 11.78
CA ASP A 443 -0.20 -20.48 12.21
C ASP A 443 -1.42 -19.74 11.67
N PHE A 444 -1.35 -18.41 11.62
CA PHE A 444 -2.41 -17.59 11.05
C PHE A 444 -2.53 -17.76 9.53
N ASP A 445 -1.41 -17.81 8.79
CA ASP A 445 -1.44 -18.01 7.33
C ASP A 445 -2.10 -19.35 6.98
N ARG A 446 -1.68 -20.43 7.66
CA ARG A 446 -2.29 -21.77 7.51
C ARG A 446 -3.77 -21.76 7.86
N PHE A 447 -4.18 -21.00 8.88
CA PHE A 447 -5.59 -20.86 9.24
C PHE A 447 -6.43 -20.16 8.18
N MET A 448 -5.91 -19.08 7.58
CA MET A 448 -6.58 -18.38 6.49
C MET A 448 -6.69 -19.26 5.23
N ARG A 449 -5.78 -20.23 5.06
CA ARG A 449 -5.83 -21.25 3.99
C ARG A 449 -6.62 -22.53 4.34
N ASN A 450 -7.25 -22.60 5.53
CA ASN A 450 -7.95 -23.79 6.03
C ASN A 450 -7.06 -25.02 6.27
N GLU A 451 -5.76 -24.82 6.50
CA GLU A 451 -4.77 -25.90 6.71
C GLU A 451 -4.56 -26.22 8.20
N LYS A 452 -4.87 -25.27 9.09
CA LYS A 452 -4.71 -25.40 10.54
C LYS A 452 -5.78 -24.55 11.26
N ASP A 453 -6.21 -24.92 12.46
CA ASP A 453 -7.05 -24.03 13.29
C ASP A 453 -6.21 -23.20 14.27
N VAL A 454 -6.75 -22.08 14.72
CA VAL A 454 -6.16 -21.18 15.72
C VAL A 454 -7.13 -20.96 16.87
N SER A 455 -6.62 -20.47 18.00
CA SER A 455 -7.47 -20.17 19.17
C SER A 455 -8.47 -19.06 18.88
N GLU A 456 -9.55 -19.02 19.67
CA GLU A 456 -10.55 -17.95 19.56
C GLU A 456 -9.97 -16.56 19.86
N ASP A 457 -8.95 -16.47 20.71
CA ASP A 457 -8.27 -15.20 20.99
C ASP A 457 -7.49 -14.68 19.77
N VAL A 458 -6.90 -15.56 18.96
CA VAL A 458 -6.27 -15.16 17.68
C VAL A 458 -7.33 -14.63 16.71
N LYS A 459 -8.49 -15.28 16.63
CA LYS A 459 -9.59 -14.85 15.73
C LYS A 459 -10.14 -13.49 16.15
N LYS A 460 -10.40 -13.29 17.45
CA LYS A 460 -10.84 -12.00 18.02
C LYS A 460 -9.77 -10.92 17.84
N GLY A 461 -8.51 -11.25 18.09
CA GLY A 461 -7.37 -10.37 17.89
C GLY A 461 -7.25 -9.85 16.46
N PHE A 462 -7.43 -10.73 15.47
CA PHE A 462 -7.44 -10.33 14.07
C PHE A 462 -8.61 -9.39 13.72
N ASN A 463 -9.83 -9.69 14.20
CA ASN A 463 -10.98 -8.83 13.96
C ASN A 463 -10.84 -7.46 14.64
N LEU A 464 -10.23 -7.39 15.83
CA LEU A 464 -9.85 -6.13 16.49
C LEU A 464 -8.81 -5.36 15.67
N PHE A 465 -7.73 -6.03 15.26
CA PHE A 465 -6.64 -5.46 14.46
C PHE A 465 -7.14 -4.84 13.15
N MET A 466 -8.06 -5.53 12.47
CA MET A 466 -8.65 -5.09 11.20
C MET A 466 -9.86 -4.16 11.36
N GLY A 467 -10.33 -3.93 12.58
CA GLY A 467 -11.53 -3.17 12.91
C GLY A 467 -11.24 -2.13 13.97
N LYS A 468 -11.85 -2.27 15.16
CA LYS A 468 -11.77 -1.33 16.29
C LYS A 468 -10.40 -0.69 16.55
N ALA A 469 -9.33 -1.49 16.47
CA ALA A 469 -7.98 -1.03 16.77
C ALA A 469 -7.32 -0.24 15.63
N ASN A 470 -7.98 -0.15 14.47
CA ASN A 470 -7.57 0.55 13.25
C ASN A 470 -6.15 0.20 12.75
N CYS A 471 -5.55 -0.91 13.19
CA CYS A 471 -4.17 -1.24 12.85
C CYS A 471 -4.02 -1.57 11.35
N ALA A 472 -5.04 -2.15 10.74
CA ALA A 472 -5.03 -2.54 9.33
C ALA A 472 -5.22 -1.39 8.33
N THR A 473 -5.42 -0.15 8.80
CA THR A 473 -5.39 1.04 7.92
C THR A 473 -3.97 1.44 7.53
N CYS A 474 -2.95 0.94 8.25
CA CYS A 474 -1.54 1.11 7.89
C CYS A 474 -0.81 -0.24 7.72
N HIS A 475 -1.19 -1.28 8.46
CA HIS A 475 -0.60 -2.62 8.38
C HIS A 475 -1.46 -3.58 7.54
N PHE A 476 -1.50 -3.34 6.23
CA PHE A 476 -2.45 -3.96 5.31
C PHE A 476 -2.33 -5.49 5.20
N ALA A 477 -3.46 -6.18 5.32
CA ALA A 477 -3.56 -7.60 4.95
C ALA A 477 -3.30 -7.80 3.44
N PRO A 478 -2.77 -8.95 3.01
CA PRO A 478 -2.39 -10.12 3.81
C PRO A 478 -0.94 -10.07 4.32
N HIS A 479 -0.16 -9.04 3.96
CA HIS A 479 1.25 -8.95 4.30
C HIS A 479 1.51 -8.34 5.70
N PHE A 480 0.53 -7.62 6.24
CA PHE A 480 0.55 -6.91 7.51
C PHE A 480 1.71 -5.92 7.61
N SER A 481 1.84 -5.06 6.60
CA SER A 481 2.88 -4.04 6.45
C SER A 481 2.33 -2.82 5.73
N GLY A 482 3.02 -1.68 5.79
CA GLY A 482 2.67 -0.50 5.00
C GLY A 482 3.08 -0.59 3.55
N LEU A 483 2.73 -1.69 2.87
CA LEU A 483 2.86 -1.82 1.42
C LEU A 483 1.46 -1.70 0.84
N VAL A 484 1.21 -0.62 0.11
CA VAL A 484 -0.15 -0.11 -0.14
C VAL A 484 -0.90 -0.98 -1.15
N PRO A 485 -2.04 -1.58 -0.77
CA PRO A 485 -2.93 -2.28 -1.69
C PRO A 485 -3.62 -1.33 -2.69
N PRO A 486 -4.20 -1.85 -3.79
CA PRO A 486 -4.19 -3.24 -4.21
C PRO A 486 -3.00 -3.60 -5.12
N PHE A 487 -2.13 -2.63 -5.46
CA PHE A 487 -1.01 -2.83 -6.38
C PHE A 487 0.33 -3.13 -5.70
N PHE A 488 0.46 -2.85 -4.40
CA PHE A 488 1.65 -3.16 -3.62
C PHE A 488 2.93 -2.56 -4.21
N ASN A 489 2.84 -1.37 -4.80
CA ASN A 489 3.94 -0.71 -5.52
C ASN A 489 4.46 0.55 -4.82
N GLU A 490 4.03 0.77 -3.58
CA GLU A 490 4.36 1.92 -2.75
C GLU A 490 4.40 1.53 -1.28
N ASN A 491 5.28 2.19 -0.52
CA ASN A 491 5.30 2.08 0.93
C ASN A 491 4.75 3.35 1.58
N GLU A 492 3.88 3.15 2.57
CA GLU A 492 3.39 4.20 3.44
C GLU A 492 4.35 4.50 4.60
N SER A 493 4.15 5.68 5.18
CA SER A 493 4.89 6.16 6.34
C SER A 493 3.99 7.04 7.19
N GLU A 494 4.05 6.86 8.50
CA GLU A 494 3.20 7.55 9.46
C GLU A 494 3.99 8.51 10.34
N VAL A 495 3.31 9.56 10.78
CA VAL A 495 3.76 10.45 11.85
C VAL A 495 2.92 10.07 13.06
N LEU A 496 3.52 9.38 14.02
CA LEU A 496 2.81 8.87 15.20
C LEU A 496 3.08 9.68 16.46
N GLY A 497 4.14 10.50 16.47
CA GLY A 497 4.62 11.15 17.69
C GLY A 497 5.28 10.18 18.68
N VAL A 498 6.09 9.24 18.18
CA VAL A 498 6.79 8.23 19.00
C VAL A 498 7.63 8.88 20.09
N THR A 499 7.58 8.32 21.29
CA THR A 499 8.24 8.86 22.48
C THR A 499 9.63 8.26 22.71
N THR A 500 10.45 8.93 23.52
CA THR A 500 11.81 8.47 23.87
C THR A 500 11.82 7.25 24.81
N LYS A 501 10.68 6.93 25.44
CA LYS A 501 10.45 5.82 26.37
C LYS A 501 8.96 5.47 26.42
N PRO A 502 8.58 4.29 26.97
CA PRO A 502 7.18 3.89 27.11
C PRO A 502 6.36 4.91 27.90
N ILE A 503 5.08 5.09 27.54
CA ILE A 503 4.25 6.18 28.04
C ILE A 503 3.96 6.12 29.56
N LYS A 504 4.08 4.93 30.16
CA LYS A 504 3.98 4.74 31.62
C LYS A 504 5.20 5.26 32.38
N GLN A 505 6.28 5.61 31.69
CA GLN A 505 7.50 6.18 32.26
C GLN A 505 7.53 7.69 32.01
N LEU A 506 7.32 8.49 33.07
CA LEU A 506 7.27 9.95 32.98
C LEU A 506 8.67 10.60 33.07
N PRO A 507 8.86 11.83 32.54
CA PRO A 507 7.93 12.59 31.68
C PRO A 507 7.81 12.00 30.27
N VAL A 508 6.66 12.17 29.61
CA VAL A 508 6.47 11.82 28.19
C VAL A 508 7.18 12.86 27.32
N GLU A 509 8.09 12.39 26.45
CA GLU A 509 8.91 13.25 25.60
C GLU A 509 8.94 12.69 24.17
N LEU A 510 8.80 13.57 23.18
CA LEU A 510 8.86 13.24 21.76
C LEU A 510 10.29 12.85 21.36
N ASP A 511 10.44 11.76 20.61
CA ASP A 511 11.69 11.39 19.96
C ASP A 511 12.09 12.45 18.92
N GLN A 512 13.36 12.89 18.94
CA GLN A 512 13.82 14.01 18.11
C GLN A 512 14.29 13.59 16.71
N ASP A 513 14.23 12.30 16.36
CA ASP A 513 14.53 11.85 15.00
C ASP A 513 13.42 12.30 14.05
N LEU A 514 13.76 13.18 13.10
CA LEU A 514 12.80 13.70 12.12
C LEU A 514 12.38 12.67 11.07
N GLY A 515 12.99 11.47 11.05
CA GLY A 515 12.63 10.44 10.08
C GLY A 515 12.84 10.91 8.64
N ARG A 516 11.77 10.89 7.84
CA ARG A 516 11.76 11.37 6.46
C ARG A 516 12.05 12.88 6.33
N GLY A 517 11.77 13.69 7.35
CA GLY A 517 12.06 15.13 7.35
C GLY A 517 13.56 15.44 7.19
N ASN A 518 14.44 14.52 7.58
CA ASN A 518 15.89 14.60 7.37
C ASN A 518 16.41 13.69 6.23
N SER A 519 15.52 13.18 5.38
CA SER A 519 15.90 12.33 4.25
C SER A 519 16.72 13.11 3.21
N PRO A 520 17.77 12.49 2.62
CA PRO A 520 18.55 13.13 1.56
C PRO A 520 17.78 13.28 0.22
N VAL A 521 16.56 12.73 0.13
CA VAL A 521 15.73 12.79 -1.09
C VAL A 521 15.11 14.18 -1.25
N LYS A 522 15.83 15.09 -1.91
CA LYS A 522 15.45 16.52 -2.03
C LYS A 522 14.04 16.79 -2.56
N LYS A 523 13.53 15.93 -3.46
CA LYS A 523 12.18 16.06 -4.03
C LYS A 523 11.06 15.73 -3.03
N GLU A 524 11.39 15.24 -1.85
CA GLU A 524 10.43 14.91 -0.80
C GLU A 524 10.57 15.83 0.42
N LYS A 525 11.36 16.90 0.31
CA LYS A 525 11.55 17.82 1.44
C LYS A 525 10.26 18.62 1.69
N SER A 526 9.48 18.20 2.66
CA SER A 526 8.28 18.90 3.15
C SER A 526 8.08 18.67 4.64
N TRP A 527 7.47 19.66 5.31
CA TRP A 527 7.14 19.62 6.74
C TRP A 527 6.19 18.47 7.09
N ILE A 528 5.39 17.98 6.14
CA ILE A 528 4.46 16.87 6.34
C ILE A 528 5.18 15.55 6.68
N TYR A 529 6.48 15.48 6.42
CA TYR A 529 7.31 14.30 6.68
C TYR A 529 8.22 14.45 7.90
N ASP A 530 8.14 15.56 8.64
CA ASP A 530 8.80 15.68 9.93
C ASP A 530 8.22 14.62 10.88
N TYR A 531 9.12 13.83 11.50
CA TYR A 531 8.81 12.68 12.35
C TYR A 531 8.07 11.53 11.65
N SER A 532 8.12 11.48 10.32
CA SER A 532 7.48 10.42 9.54
C SER A 532 8.40 9.21 9.37
N PHE A 533 7.88 8.02 9.64
CA PHE A 533 8.60 6.76 9.54
C PHE A 533 7.81 5.69 8.77
N LYS A 534 8.52 4.85 8.02
CA LYS A 534 7.98 3.69 7.30
C LYS A 534 7.15 2.82 8.24
N THR A 535 5.95 2.46 7.80
CA THR A 535 5.13 1.45 8.47
C THR A 535 5.72 0.05 8.18
N VAL A 536 6.37 -0.53 9.19
CA VAL A 536 7.03 -1.84 9.08
C VAL A 536 6.04 -3.00 9.15
N THR A 537 6.48 -4.21 8.79
CA THR A 537 5.66 -5.41 8.96
C THR A 537 5.50 -5.77 10.44
N VAL A 538 4.33 -6.30 10.83
CA VAL A 538 4.11 -6.91 12.15
C VAL A 538 4.29 -8.44 12.13
N ARG A 539 4.70 -9.03 11.00
CA ARG A 539 5.12 -10.43 10.95
C ARG A 539 6.40 -10.62 11.75
N ASN A 540 6.50 -11.73 12.47
CA ASN A 540 7.62 -12.03 13.38
C ASN A 540 7.82 -11.02 14.53
N ILE A 541 6.87 -10.13 14.81
CA ILE A 541 7.01 -9.09 15.83
C ILE A 541 7.25 -9.64 17.26
N ALA A 542 6.80 -10.87 17.52
CA ALA A 542 7.07 -11.59 18.76
C ALA A 542 8.57 -11.83 19.02
N LEU A 543 9.40 -11.78 17.97
CA LEU A 543 10.82 -12.13 18.01
C LEU A 543 11.76 -10.92 17.85
N THR A 544 11.23 -9.70 17.67
CA THR A 544 12.01 -8.55 17.19
C THR A 544 11.99 -7.35 18.13
N LYS A 545 11.75 -7.55 19.42
CA LYS A 545 11.88 -6.48 20.42
C LYS A 545 13.34 -5.96 20.48
N PRO A 546 13.58 -4.71 20.91
CA PRO A 546 12.59 -3.69 21.23
C PRO A 546 11.97 -3.02 19.98
N TYR A 547 10.87 -2.29 20.16
CA TYR A 547 9.99 -1.78 19.11
C TYR A 547 10.19 -0.29 18.81
N PHE A 548 9.60 0.15 17.68
CA PHE A 548 9.78 1.44 17.01
C PHE A 548 11.20 1.70 16.48
N HIS A 549 11.38 2.78 15.71
CA HIS A 549 12.66 3.13 15.08
C HIS A 549 13.76 3.43 16.09
N ASN A 550 13.41 3.84 17.31
CA ASN A 550 14.36 4.16 18.38
C ASN A 550 14.58 2.99 19.36
N GLY A 551 13.82 1.90 19.23
CA GLY A 551 13.94 0.72 20.09
C GLY A 551 13.63 0.99 21.57
N ALA A 552 12.74 1.95 21.87
CA ALA A 552 12.46 2.38 23.23
C ALA A 552 11.46 1.49 23.99
N PHE A 553 10.68 0.66 23.29
CA PHE A 553 9.58 -0.12 23.85
C PHE A 553 9.94 -1.60 23.87
N ASN A 554 9.84 -2.27 25.03
CA ASN A 554 10.32 -3.65 25.20
C ASN A 554 9.21 -4.70 25.11
N THR A 555 7.94 -4.31 25.24
CA THR A 555 6.80 -5.24 25.15
C THR A 555 5.72 -4.74 24.20
N LEU A 556 4.91 -5.67 23.68
CA LEU A 556 3.79 -5.31 22.80
C LEU A 556 2.69 -4.59 23.57
N GLU A 557 2.55 -4.84 24.87
CA GLU A 557 1.64 -4.09 25.74
C GLU A 557 2.03 -2.62 25.80
N GLU A 558 3.32 -2.28 25.93
CA GLU A 558 3.78 -0.89 25.91
C GLU A 558 3.49 -0.21 24.56
N VAL A 559 3.61 -0.95 23.45
CA VAL A 559 3.28 -0.47 22.11
C VAL A 559 1.77 -0.21 22.00
N LEU A 560 0.94 -1.16 22.43
CA LEU A 560 -0.52 -1.01 22.39
C LEU A 560 -1.02 0.09 23.33
N ASP A 561 -0.40 0.27 24.50
CA ASP A 561 -0.70 1.39 25.40
C ASP A 561 -0.50 2.74 24.66
N PHE A 562 0.57 2.89 23.88
CA PHE A 562 0.84 4.10 23.08
C PHE A 562 -0.23 4.35 22.02
N TYR A 563 -0.60 3.33 21.23
CA TYR A 563 -1.65 3.46 20.22
C TYR A 563 -3.03 3.69 20.84
N ASN A 564 -3.33 3.06 21.97
CA ASN A 564 -4.62 3.19 22.65
C ASN A 564 -4.88 4.62 23.17
N GLU A 565 -3.82 5.39 23.41
CA GLU A 565 -3.87 6.79 23.82
C GLU A 565 -3.89 7.79 22.64
N GLY A 566 -3.92 7.34 21.38
CA GLY A 566 -4.00 8.25 20.21
C GLY A 566 -2.65 8.83 19.76
N GLY A 567 -1.55 8.16 20.09
CA GLY A 567 -0.20 8.60 19.71
C GLY A 567 0.24 9.90 20.39
N GLY A 568 1.16 10.63 19.78
CA GLY A 568 1.74 11.84 20.37
C GLY A 568 0.71 12.93 20.69
N GLU A 569 -0.20 13.24 19.78
CA GLU A 569 -1.25 14.25 19.99
C GLU A 569 -2.23 13.83 21.08
N GLY A 570 -2.66 12.56 21.10
CA GLY A 570 -3.52 12.05 22.17
C GLY A 570 -2.86 12.03 23.55
N LEU A 571 -1.52 12.00 23.60
CA LEU A 571 -0.71 12.21 24.81
C LEU A 571 -0.46 13.69 25.15
N GLY A 572 -0.99 14.63 24.36
CA GLY A 572 -0.83 16.08 24.54
C GLY A 572 0.49 16.64 24.01
N LEU A 573 1.23 15.89 23.19
CA LEU A 573 2.41 16.40 22.49
C LEU A 573 1.98 17.30 21.33
N LYS A 574 2.70 18.41 21.14
CA LYS A 574 2.41 19.36 20.06
C LYS A 574 2.97 18.83 18.74
N MET A 575 2.12 18.19 17.95
CA MET A 575 2.43 17.78 16.58
C MET A 575 1.69 18.69 15.58
N LYS A 576 2.17 18.74 14.34
CA LYS A 576 1.56 19.55 13.27
C LYS A 576 0.88 18.69 12.19
N ASN A 577 1.27 17.43 12.12
CA ASN A 577 1.08 16.54 10.98
C ASN A 577 0.95 15.08 11.44
N GLN A 578 0.42 14.83 12.65
CA GLN A 578 0.17 13.46 13.06
C GLN A 578 -0.82 12.81 12.09
N THR A 579 -0.50 11.59 11.65
CA THR A 579 -1.34 10.85 10.70
C THR A 579 -2.26 9.84 11.39
N LEU A 580 -1.93 9.46 12.63
CA LEU A 580 -2.81 8.70 13.51
C LEU A 580 -3.86 9.64 14.14
N ALA A 581 -5.12 9.20 14.19
CA ALA A 581 -6.16 9.93 14.91
C ALA A 581 -5.81 10.12 16.40
N PRO A 582 -6.00 11.31 16.98
CA PRO A 582 -5.67 11.58 18.39
C PRO A 582 -6.65 10.93 19.38
N ASP A 583 -7.77 10.41 18.89
CA ASP A 583 -8.79 9.78 19.72
C ASP A 583 -8.30 8.46 20.33
N LYS A 584 -8.74 8.20 21.56
CA LYS A 584 -8.47 6.93 22.23
C LYS A 584 -9.22 5.78 21.56
N LEU A 585 -8.53 4.67 21.34
CA LEU A 585 -9.14 3.45 20.80
C LEU A 585 -10.04 2.73 21.84
N ASN A 586 -9.92 3.10 23.12
CA ASN A 586 -10.67 2.50 24.23
C ASN A 586 -10.61 0.96 24.24
N LEU A 587 -9.42 0.43 23.97
CA LEU A 587 -9.13 -1.01 24.08
C LEU A 587 -9.03 -1.41 25.54
N THR A 588 -9.75 -2.47 25.89
CA THR A 588 -9.63 -3.15 27.18
C THR A 588 -8.37 -4.00 27.23
N GLN A 589 -7.92 -4.37 28.43
CA GLN A 589 -6.78 -5.28 28.58
C GLN A 589 -6.99 -6.63 27.86
N THR A 590 -8.23 -7.14 27.86
CA THR A 590 -8.58 -8.37 27.15
C THR A 590 -8.41 -8.20 25.64
N GLU A 591 -8.88 -7.09 25.08
CA GLU A 591 -8.73 -6.80 23.64
C GLU A 591 -7.26 -6.64 23.25
N MET A 592 -6.46 -5.93 24.07
CA MET A 592 -5.01 -5.83 23.84
C MET A 592 -4.33 -7.19 23.85
N ASN A 593 -4.67 -8.06 24.82
CA ASN A 593 -4.12 -9.41 24.88
C ASN A 593 -4.52 -10.27 23.67
N GLN A 594 -5.73 -10.09 23.14
CA GLN A 594 -6.19 -10.77 21.92
C GLN A 594 -5.44 -10.30 20.69
N ILE A 595 -5.21 -8.98 20.55
CA ILE A 595 -4.37 -8.43 19.48
C ILE A 595 -2.95 -9.03 19.57
N ILE A 596 -2.36 -9.09 20.77
CA ILE A 596 -1.05 -9.72 20.98
C ILE A 596 -1.06 -11.20 20.60
N ALA A 597 -2.13 -11.94 20.93
CA ALA A 597 -2.28 -13.34 20.53
C ALA A 597 -2.27 -13.48 18.99
N PHE A 598 -2.98 -12.61 18.28
CA PHE A 598 -2.94 -12.54 16.82
C PHE A 598 -1.54 -12.22 16.28
N LEU A 599 -0.88 -11.18 16.81
CA LEU A 599 0.46 -10.79 16.40
C LEU A 599 1.48 -11.93 16.60
N ASN A 600 1.38 -12.68 17.70
CA ASN A 600 2.21 -13.85 17.95
C ASN A 600 1.95 -14.97 16.93
N ALA A 601 0.70 -15.15 16.49
CA ALA A 601 0.33 -16.14 15.48
C ALA A 601 0.87 -15.86 14.08
N LEU A 602 1.42 -14.65 13.84
CA LEU A 602 2.14 -14.26 12.61
C LEU A 602 3.63 -14.65 12.61
N THR A 603 4.08 -15.39 13.62
CA THR A 603 5.49 -15.82 13.73
C THR A 603 5.76 -16.98 12.79
N ASP A 604 6.70 -16.79 11.86
CA ASP A 604 7.23 -17.81 10.97
C ASP A 604 8.68 -17.51 10.56
N VAL A 605 9.57 -18.41 10.98
CA VAL A 605 11.01 -18.39 10.70
C VAL A 605 11.46 -19.65 9.94
N SER A 606 10.52 -20.43 9.42
CA SER A 606 10.78 -21.77 8.87
C SER A 606 11.63 -21.78 7.61
N LYS A 607 11.46 -20.81 6.70
CA LYS A 607 12.20 -20.77 5.41
C LYS A 607 13.65 -20.29 5.49
N ALA A 608 14.08 -19.66 6.58
CA ALA A 608 15.48 -19.23 6.72
C ALA A 608 16.32 -20.12 7.65
N LYS A 609 15.84 -21.32 8.00
CA LYS A 609 16.62 -22.32 8.72
C LYS A 609 17.54 -23.11 7.80
#